data_AF-Q0V3C1-F1
#
_entry.id   AF-Q0V3C1-F1
#
_cell.length_a   1.000
_cell.length_b   1.000
_cell.length_c   1.000
_cell.angle_alpha   90.00
_cell.angle_beta   90.00
_cell.angle_gamma   90.00
#
_symmetry.space_group_name_H-M   'P 1'
#
loop_
_entity.id
_entity.type
_entity.pdbx_description
1 polymer ?
#
loop_
_entity_poly.entity_id
_entity_poly.type
_entity_poly.pdbx_seq_one_letter_code
_entity_poly.pdbx_strand_id
1 'polypeptide(L)'
;MSLPPDYSNEISALDREVLKHQPHDILQFCANFFNRRTEALLSQQHSSPQGRAESSFPGSNPFGTSPSGAGFAKSPMQRLEEEEEHDNMTSPTAATFGNIDFGKPRSSNPDAGAFGNFGGFGGSSKNQITQMPPIAGDGQNFPSNYNTNRRTSVSAESLNPATSDSETFTPPFHQKTPDQLTRLKASVSGNFLFSHLDDDQASQVLGALHEKPIPSKGIKVIQQGDVGDYFYVVERGSFDIYLNPSGKLEAGADGLGNKVGTVGSGGSFGELALMYNAPRAATVMSSEPSTLWALDRVTFRRILMDSAFQRRRLYEGFLEEVPLLSSLTPYERSKIADALETRKYPPGTTIIQEGDVGESFYILESGEAEVFIRGVDQAVRRYNKGDYFGELALLNDAPRAASVVSKTEVKLATLGKHGFQRLLGPVEGIMRRNDPSKAGFHGDHVDPLSKAT
;
A
#
# COMPACT_ATOMS: atom_id res chain seq x y z
N MET A 1 -32.44 36.46 25.77
CA MET A 1 -31.78 35.20 26.15
C MET A 1 -30.54 35.57 26.95
N SER A 2 -30.31 34.94 28.10
CA SER A 2 -29.03 35.05 28.81
C SER A 2 -28.03 34.04 28.25
N LEU A 3 -26.78 34.44 28.05
CA LEU A 3 -25.70 33.51 27.74
C LEU A 3 -25.39 32.63 28.98
N PRO A 4 -24.79 31.45 28.83
CA PRO A 4 -24.35 30.65 29.98
C PRO A 4 -23.30 31.41 30.80
N PRO A 5 -23.27 31.24 32.14
CA PRO A 5 -22.47 32.07 33.04
C PRO A 5 -20.96 32.01 32.75
N ASP A 6 -20.49 30.88 32.24
CA ASP A 6 -19.08 30.67 31.91
C ASP A 6 -18.60 31.57 30.76
N TYR A 7 -19.47 31.87 29.78
CA TYR A 7 -19.17 32.80 28.71
C TYR A 7 -19.02 34.24 29.23
N SER A 8 -19.87 34.67 30.18
CA SER A 8 -19.70 35.98 30.82
C SER A 8 -18.43 36.06 31.66
N ASN A 9 -17.96 34.96 32.25
CA ASN A 9 -16.70 34.91 32.99
C ASN A 9 -15.48 35.06 32.07
N GLU A 10 -15.45 34.33 30.94
CA GLU A 10 -14.34 34.41 29.97
C GLU A 10 -14.28 35.78 29.26
N ILE A 11 -15.42 36.38 28.90
CA ILE A 11 -15.46 37.75 28.36
C ILE A 11 -14.94 38.76 29.40
N SER A 12 -15.35 38.63 30.67
CA SER A 12 -14.86 39.48 31.77
C SER A 12 -13.37 39.28 32.10
N ALA A 13 -12.77 38.15 31.69
CA ALA A 13 -11.34 37.91 31.80
C ALA A 13 -10.58 38.55 30.63
N LEU A 14 -11.10 38.42 29.40
CA LEU A 14 -10.55 39.06 28.20
C LEU A 14 -10.53 40.59 28.33
N ASP A 15 -11.65 41.22 28.71
CA ASP A 15 -11.74 42.67 28.91
C ASP A 15 -10.67 43.17 29.91
N ARG A 16 -10.42 42.39 30.96
CA ARG A 16 -9.40 42.71 31.98
C ARG A 16 -7.98 42.66 31.43
N GLU A 17 -7.67 41.71 30.55
CA GLU A 17 -6.36 41.67 29.89
C GLU A 17 -6.20 42.76 28.83
N VAL A 18 -7.24 43.03 28.03
CA VAL A 18 -7.24 44.10 27.01
C VAL A 18 -7.05 45.47 27.67
N LEU A 19 -7.78 45.77 28.76
CA LEU A 19 -7.62 47.02 29.53
C LEU A 19 -6.24 47.15 30.19
N LYS A 20 -5.64 46.02 30.62
CA LYS A 20 -4.33 45.98 31.27
C LYS A 20 -3.17 46.17 30.30
N HIS A 21 -3.24 45.56 29.11
CA HIS A 21 -2.14 45.53 28.14
C HIS A 21 -2.29 46.52 26.98
N GLN A 22 -3.46 47.12 26.80
CA GLN A 22 -3.80 48.10 25.75
C GLN A 22 -3.22 47.73 24.37
N PRO A 23 -3.53 46.51 23.86
CA PRO A 23 -2.92 46.00 22.63
C PRO A 23 -3.29 46.85 21.42
N HIS A 24 -2.29 47.18 20.59
CA HIS A 24 -2.47 48.05 19.43
C HIS A 24 -3.28 47.39 18.30
N ASP A 25 -3.33 46.06 18.27
CA ASP A 25 -4.29 45.23 17.52
C ASP A 25 -5.06 44.35 18.52
N ILE A 26 -6.34 44.67 18.70
CA ILE A 26 -7.23 43.97 19.63
C ILE A 26 -7.66 42.61 19.04
N LEU A 27 -7.81 42.47 17.72
CA LEU A 27 -8.30 41.24 17.10
C LEU A 27 -7.25 40.12 17.18
N GLN A 28 -6.00 40.44 16.86
CA GLN A 28 -4.89 39.49 17.00
C GLN A 28 -4.62 39.15 18.48
N PHE A 29 -4.82 40.10 19.40
CA PHE A 29 -4.74 39.84 20.84
C PHE A 29 -5.82 38.86 21.31
N CYS A 30 -7.08 39.07 20.93
CA CYS A 30 -8.19 38.18 21.26
C CYS A 30 -7.98 36.75 20.70
N ALA A 31 -7.51 36.62 19.45
CA ALA A 31 -7.20 35.32 18.87
C ALA A 31 -6.09 34.59 19.66
N ASN A 32 -5.02 35.29 20.03
CA ASN A 32 -3.92 34.74 20.81
C ASN A 32 -4.34 34.37 22.25
N PHE A 33 -5.25 35.13 22.86
CA PHE A 33 -5.83 34.85 24.18
C PHE A 33 -6.61 33.53 24.17
N PHE A 34 -7.57 33.36 23.25
CA PHE A 34 -8.40 32.16 23.21
C PHE A 34 -7.62 30.90 22.81
N ASN A 35 -6.60 31.00 21.94
CA ASN A 35 -5.73 29.86 21.62
C ASN A 35 -5.00 29.35 22.87
N ARG A 36 -4.32 30.24 23.61
CA ARG A 36 -3.64 29.89 24.88
C ARG A 36 -4.61 29.33 25.93
N ARG A 37 -5.83 29.88 26.00
CA ARG A 37 -6.90 29.42 26.90
C ARG A 37 -7.32 27.97 26.55
N THR A 38 -7.38 27.65 25.26
CA THR A 38 -7.76 26.32 24.75
C THR A 38 -6.64 25.30 24.96
N GLU A 39 -5.38 25.67 24.71
CA GLU A 39 -4.19 24.84 25.00
C GLU A 39 -4.09 24.49 26.50
N ALA A 40 -4.39 25.45 27.38
CA ALA A 40 -4.44 25.23 28.83
C ALA A 40 -5.56 24.27 29.27
N LEU A 41 -6.69 24.22 28.56
CA LEU A 41 -7.77 23.27 28.84
C LEU A 41 -7.45 21.86 28.32
N LEU A 42 -6.85 21.76 27.13
CA LEU A 42 -6.40 20.48 26.55
C LEU A 42 -5.32 19.82 27.42
N SER A 43 -4.33 20.58 27.88
CA SER A 43 -3.28 20.06 28.79
C SER A 43 -3.83 19.58 30.14
N GLN A 44 -4.89 20.20 30.67
CA GLN A 44 -5.58 19.70 31.88
C GLN A 44 -6.39 18.42 31.63
N GLN A 45 -7.00 18.24 30.45
CA GLN A 45 -7.70 17.00 30.13
C GLN A 45 -6.74 15.79 30.05
N HIS A 46 -5.54 15.98 29.51
CA HIS A 46 -4.51 14.93 29.45
C HIS A 46 -3.89 14.56 30.81
N SER A 47 -4.18 15.29 31.90
CA SER A 47 -3.58 15.05 33.22
C SER A 47 -4.47 14.29 34.22
N SER A 48 -5.61 13.73 33.79
CA SER A 48 -6.60 13.11 34.70
C SER A 48 -6.84 11.62 34.39
N PRO A 49 -6.62 10.69 35.34
CA PRO A 49 -6.79 9.26 35.08
C PRO A 49 -8.26 8.80 35.08
N GLN A 50 -8.76 8.46 33.90
CA GLN A 50 -9.78 7.43 33.65
C GLN A 50 -11.12 7.55 34.41
N GLY A 51 -11.94 8.55 34.05
CA GLY A 51 -13.36 8.63 34.37
C GLY A 51 -14.26 8.36 33.15
N ARG A 52 -15.40 7.67 33.33
CA ARG A 52 -16.43 7.51 32.28
C ARG A 52 -17.06 8.87 31.94
N ALA A 53 -17.21 9.16 30.65
CA ALA A 53 -18.10 10.20 30.15
C ALA A 53 -19.19 9.58 29.27
N GLU A 54 -20.45 9.66 29.69
CA GLU A 54 -21.60 9.21 28.90
C GLU A 54 -22.02 10.32 27.93
N SER A 55 -21.85 10.09 26.62
CA SER A 55 -22.20 11.05 25.58
C SER A 55 -23.71 11.04 25.29
N SER A 56 -24.47 11.76 26.10
CA SER A 56 -25.89 12.03 25.85
C SER A 56 -26.11 12.92 24.62
N PHE A 57 -26.13 12.30 23.43
CA PHE A 57 -26.64 12.92 22.21
C PHE A 57 -28.17 12.72 22.11
N PRO A 58 -28.97 13.78 21.93
CA PRO A 58 -30.40 13.68 21.73
C PRO A 58 -30.71 13.25 20.28
N GLY A 59 -30.62 11.95 20.00
CA GLY A 59 -30.93 11.37 18.69
C GLY A 59 -31.36 9.90 18.80
N SER A 60 -32.60 9.60 18.38
CA SER A 60 -33.18 8.26 18.49
C SER A 60 -32.61 7.30 17.43
N ASN A 61 -31.73 6.40 17.84
CA ASN A 61 -31.23 5.33 16.96
C ASN A 61 -32.29 4.20 16.86
N PRO A 62 -32.79 3.84 15.67
CA PRO A 62 -34.03 3.04 15.54
C PRO A 62 -33.88 1.52 15.72
N PHE A 63 -32.68 1.02 16.06
CA PHE A 63 -32.41 -0.40 16.28
C PHE A 63 -31.96 -0.69 17.72
N GLY A 64 -32.91 -0.63 18.65
CA GLY A 64 -32.74 -1.10 20.03
C GLY A 64 -33.50 -2.41 20.26
N THR A 65 -32.79 -3.54 20.37
CA THR A 65 -33.37 -4.82 20.82
C THR A 65 -33.24 -4.96 22.33
N SER A 66 -34.33 -5.37 22.98
CA SER A 66 -34.39 -5.52 24.45
C SER A 66 -33.50 -6.67 24.96
N PRO A 67 -32.92 -6.58 26.18
CA PRO A 67 -32.02 -7.58 26.71
C PRO A 67 -32.74 -8.77 27.35
N SER A 68 -32.19 -9.98 27.20
CA SER A 68 -32.66 -11.16 27.95
C SER A 68 -31.57 -12.22 28.21
N GLY A 69 -31.10 -12.28 29.46
CA GLY A 69 -30.75 -13.55 30.14
C GLY A 69 -29.34 -14.13 29.97
N ALA A 70 -28.78 -14.56 31.11
CA ALA A 70 -27.67 -15.52 31.30
C ALA A 70 -26.30 -15.20 30.66
N GLY A 71 -25.28 -15.05 31.51
CA GLY A 71 -23.87 -14.94 31.07
C GLY A 71 -23.05 -16.20 31.39
N PHE A 72 -21.74 -16.15 31.16
CA PHE A 72 -20.76 -17.07 31.77
C PHE A 72 -19.34 -16.48 31.79
N ALA A 73 -18.54 -16.96 32.74
CA ALA A 73 -17.06 -17.00 32.81
C ALA A 73 -16.22 -15.70 32.64
N LYS A 74 -15.15 -15.61 33.45
CA LYS A 74 -14.04 -14.66 33.28
C LYS A 74 -12.88 -15.34 32.56
N SER A 75 -12.15 -14.59 31.74
CA SER A 75 -10.70 -14.77 31.52
C SER A 75 -10.04 -13.41 31.31
N PRO A 76 -8.78 -13.19 31.73
CA PRO A 76 -8.10 -11.91 31.57
C PRO A 76 -7.51 -11.77 30.17
N MET A 77 -7.72 -10.63 29.52
CA MET A 77 -6.97 -10.23 28.34
C MET A 77 -5.93 -9.19 28.74
N GLN A 78 -4.68 -9.45 28.39
CA GLN A 78 -3.52 -8.68 28.85
C GLN A 78 -3.48 -7.33 28.11
N ARG A 79 -3.19 -6.24 28.84
CA ARG A 79 -2.98 -4.92 28.25
C ARG A 79 -1.73 -4.97 27.37
N LEU A 80 -1.87 -4.66 26.09
CA LEU A 80 -0.74 -4.25 25.26
C LEU A 80 -0.33 -2.85 25.69
N GLU A 81 0.96 -2.67 25.94
CA GLU A 81 1.59 -1.36 26.13
C GLU A 81 2.25 -1.02 24.79
N GLU A 82 1.82 0.08 24.18
CA GLU A 82 2.42 0.60 22.96
C GLU A 82 3.61 1.47 23.35
N GLU A 83 4.83 1.03 23.05
CA GLU A 83 6.04 1.82 23.27
C GLU A 83 6.14 2.92 22.20
N GLU A 84 6.23 4.19 22.62
CA GLU A 84 6.22 5.34 21.72
C GLU A 84 7.56 5.51 20.97
N GLU A 85 7.71 4.90 19.78
CA GLU A 85 8.75 5.31 18.83
C GLU A 85 8.50 6.77 18.36
N HIS A 86 9.39 7.69 18.74
CA HIS A 86 9.34 9.12 18.38
C HIS A 86 9.71 9.39 16.91
N ASP A 87 8.99 8.77 15.98
CA ASP A 87 9.17 8.96 14.54
C ASP A 87 8.36 10.18 14.07
N ASN A 88 9.06 11.27 13.73
CA ASN A 88 8.46 12.60 13.49
C ASN A 88 7.85 12.72 12.08
N MET A 89 6.98 11.77 11.70
CA MET A 89 6.29 11.76 10.41
C MET A 89 5.13 12.76 10.38
N THR A 90 5.39 13.96 9.88
CA THR A 90 4.33 14.92 9.51
C THR A 90 3.42 14.32 8.43
N SER A 91 2.11 14.32 8.66
CA SER A 91 1.11 13.87 7.68
C SER A 91 1.31 14.52 6.30
N PRO A 92 1.16 13.79 5.18
CA PRO A 92 1.23 14.33 3.82
C PRO A 92 0.10 15.31 3.46
N THR A 93 -0.76 15.67 4.42
CA THR A 93 -1.76 16.75 4.32
C THR A 93 -1.36 18.05 5.03
N ALA A 94 -0.17 18.12 5.65
CA ALA A 94 0.30 19.31 6.35
C ALA A 94 0.63 20.46 5.38
N ALA A 95 -0.05 21.60 5.55
CA ALA A 95 0.01 22.74 4.63
C ALA A 95 1.19 23.70 4.89
N THR A 96 2.41 23.18 5.10
CA THR A 96 3.60 23.99 5.42
C THR A 96 4.87 23.52 4.70
N PHE A 97 4.91 23.64 3.37
CA PHE A 97 6.19 23.61 2.64
C PHE A 97 6.84 25.00 2.70
N GLY A 98 8.03 25.07 3.30
CA GLY A 98 8.81 26.30 3.37
C GLY A 98 9.45 26.67 2.02
N ASN A 99 9.63 27.97 1.78
CA ASN A 99 10.31 28.46 0.57
C ASN A 99 11.76 27.96 0.52
N ILE A 100 12.15 27.38 -0.62
CA ILE A 100 13.55 27.15 -0.99
C ILE A 100 13.86 28.05 -2.19
N ASP A 101 14.81 28.97 -2.01
CA ASP A 101 15.26 29.91 -3.04
C ASP A 101 16.41 29.30 -3.87
N PHE A 102 16.43 29.54 -5.19
CA PHE A 102 17.46 29.06 -6.11
C PHE A 102 17.80 30.11 -7.18
N GLY A 103 18.71 31.02 -6.83
CA GLY A 103 19.14 32.13 -7.67
C GLY A 103 20.26 31.81 -8.69
N LYS A 104 19.87 31.71 -9.97
CA LYS A 104 20.68 31.88 -11.21
C LYS A 104 21.68 30.76 -11.63
N PRO A 105 21.76 30.44 -12.94
CA PRO A 105 22.74 29.51 -13.52
C PRO A 105 23.98 30.20 -14.12
N ARG A 106 24.95 29.40 -14.57
CA ARG A 106 26.05 29.81 -15.48
C ARG A 106 26.13 28.83 -16.66
N SER A 107 26.66 29.27 -17.81
CA SER A 107 26.35 28.70 -19.14
C SER A 107 27.51 28.06 -19.90
N SER A 108 27.24 26.98 -20.64
CA SER A 108 27.93 26.62 -21.90
C SER A 108 27.11 25.60 -22.72
N ASN A 109 27.02 25.80 -24.03
CA ASN A 109 26.31 24.99 -25.05
C ASN A 109 27.14 25.03 -26.36
N PRO A 110 26.83 24.32 -27.48
CA PRO A 110 25.82 23.28 -27.75
C PRO A 110 26.52 21.91 -27.99
N ASP A 111 26.18 20.92 -28.85
CA ASP A 111 25.17 20.64 -29.90
C ASP A 111 25.18 19.09 -30.16
N ALA A 112 24.39 18.39 -30.99
CA ALA A 112 23.29 18.68 -31.94
C ALA A 112 22.43 17.40 -32.17
N GLY A 113 21.28 17.52 -32.87
CA GLY A 113 20.49 16.38 -33.41
C GLY A 113 19.47 15.78 -32.43
N ALA A 114 18.16 16.07 -32.43
CA ALA A 114 17.16 16.16 -33.53
C ALA A 114 16.93 14.80 -34.23
N PHE A 115 15.71 14.25 -34.37
CA PHE A 115 14.32 14.76 -34.25
C PHE A 115 13.53 13.99 -33.16
N GLY A 116 12.36 14.39 -32.65
CA GLY A 116 11.42 15.51 -32.90
C GLY A 116 9.95 14.99 -32.85
N ASN A 117 8.87 15.79 -32.72
CA ASN A 117 8.67 17.18 -32.31
C ASN A 117 7.14 17.42 -32.12
N PHE A 118 6.67 17.96 -30.99
CA PHE A 118 5.32 18.55 -30.89
C PHE A 118 5.25 19.57 -29.74
N GLY A 119 4.98 20.85 -30.05
CA GLY A 119 4.92 21.91 -29.03
C GLY A 119 5.45 23.28 -29.43
N GLY A 120 5.12 23.77 -30.63
CA GLY A 120 5.46 25.14 -31.03
C GLY A 120 4.26 26.08 -30.94
N PHE A 121 4.33 27.10 -30.08
CA PHE A 121 3.89 28.50 -30.31
C PHE A 121 3.88 29.30 -29.00
N GLY A 122 5.02 29.88 -28.64
CA GLY A 122 5.09 30.97 -27.66
C GLY A 122 5.07 32.33 -28.39
N GLY A 123 4.07 33.17 -28.11
CA GLY A 123 3.91 34.48 -28.77
C GLY A 123 3.25 35.50 -27.83
N SER A 124 4.04 36.47 -27.36
CA SER A 124 3.67 37.39 -26.29
C SER A 124 2.51 38.34 -26.62
N SER A 125 1.52 38.46 -25.73
CA SER A 125 0.97 39.77 -25.30
C SER A 125 0.04 39.74 -24.08
N LYS A 126 0.10 40.86 -23.34
CA LYS A 126 -0.69 41.35 -22.19
C LYS A 126 -2.04 40.68 -21.87
N ASN A 127 -2.27 40.47 -20.57
CA ASN A 127 -3.59 40.23 -19.98
C ASN A 127 -4.63 41.28 -20.39
N GLN A 128 -5.72 40.84 -21.03
CA GLN A 128 -7.05 41.41 -20.85
C GLN A 128 -8.03 40.26 -20.61
N ILE A 129 -8.73 40.29 -19.47
CA ILE A 129 -9.78 39.33 -19.15
C ILE A 129 -11.07 39.83 -19.80
N THR A 130 -11.41 39.26 -20.95
CA THR A 130 -12.71 39.51 -21.61
C THR A 130 -13.72 38.50 -21.09
N GLN A 131 -14.72 38.97 -20.34
CA GLN A 131 -15.80 38.11 -19.84
C GLN A 131 -16.64 37.56 -21.00
N MET A 132 -16.89 36.25 -21.00
CA MET A 132 -18.06 35.69 -21.68
C MET A 132 -19.29 35.82 -20.79
N PRO A 133 -20.50 36.03 -21.35
CA PRO A 133 -21.72 36.16 -20.57
C PRO A 133 -22.13 34.82 -19.92
N PRO A 134 -22.78 34.83 -18.75
CA PRO A 134 -23.24 33.61 -18.10
C PRO A 134 -24.40 32.96 -18.88
N ILE A 135 -24.33 31.65 -19.06
CA ILE A 135 -25.49 30.84 -19.46
C ILE A 135 -26.43 30.73 -18.26
N ALA A 136 -27.66 31.22 -18.40
CA ALA A 136 -28.68 31.10 -17.38
C ALA A 136 -29.52 29.83 -17.62
N GLY A 137 -29.52 28.91 -16.66
CA GLY A 137 -30.32 27.68 -16.67
C GLY A 137 -30.24 26.96 -15.33
N ASP A 138 -31.36 26.90 -14.62
CA ASP A 138 -31.67 26.12 -13.41
C ASP A 138 -30.57 25.82 -12.37
N GLY A 139 -30.55 26.68 -11.34
CA GLY A 139 -31.30 26.25 -10.14
C GLY A 139 -30.54 25.60 -8.98
N GLN A 140 -29.21 25.51 -9.00
CA GLN A 140 -28.43 25.13 -7.79
C GLN A 140 -27.33 26.14 -7.44
N ASN A 141 -27.65 27.06 -6.52
CA ASN A 141 -26.70 27.98 -5.92
C ASN A 141 -25.76 27.25 -4.94
N PHE A 142 -24.70 26.65 -5.46
CA PHE A 142 -23.54 26.32 -4.64
C PHE A 142 -22.88 27.64 -4.17
N PRO A 143 -22.55 27.80 -2.87
CA PRO A 143 -21.95 29.02 -2.37
C PRO A 143 -20.56 29.23 -2.99
N SER A 144 -20.13 30.46 -3.19
CA SER A 144 -18.90 30.81 -3.93
C SER A 144 -17.59 30.29 -3.33
N ASN A 145 -17.62 29.72 -2.13
CA ASN A 145 -16.48 29.02 -1.50
C ASN A 145 -16.53 27.49 -1.65
N TYR A 146 -17.48 26.95 -2.43
CA TYR A 146 -17.63 25.51 -2.66
C TYR A 146 -16.60 25.02 -3.69
N ASN A 147 -15.37 24.78 -3.23
CA ASN A 147 -14.29 24.25 -4.07
C ASN A 147 -14.68 22.87 -4.64
N THR A 148 -15.00 22.83 -5.93
CA THR A 148 -15.41 21.64 -6.68
C THR A 148 -14.31 20.59 -6.82
N ASN A 149 -13.05 20.97 -6.58
CA ASN A 149 -11.88 20.07 -6.54
C ASN A 149 -11.58 19.52 -5.13
N ARG A 150 -12.58 19.44 -4.23
CA ARG A 150 -12.44 18.68 -2.97
C ARG A 150 -12.23 17.19 -3.29
N ARG A 151 -11.06 16.66 -2.93
CA ARG A 151 -10.77 15.21 -3.00
C ARG A 151 -11.81 14.45 -2.17
N THR A 152 -12.51 13.52 -2.80
CA THR A 152 -13.44 12.60 -2.14
C THR A 152 -12.72 11.34 -1.70
N SER A 153 -13.13 10.79 -0.54
CA SER A 153 -12.66 9.47 -0.11
C SER A 153 -13.26 8.38 -1.01
N VAL A 154 -12.47 7.36 -1.34
CA VAL A 154 -12.92 6.12 -1.98
C VAL A 154 -12.67 4.93 -1.05
N SER A 155 -13.51 3.91 -1.14
CA SER A 155 -13.35 2.65 -0.43
C SER A 155 -13.71 1.48 -1.35
N ALA A 156 -13.22 0.29 -1.02
CA ALA A 156 -13.77 -0.97 -1.51
C ALA A 156 -14.66 -1.61 -0.42
N GLU A 157 -15.22 -2.78 -0.70
CA GLU A 157 -15.77 -3.64 0.37
C GLU A 157 -14.65 -4.15 1.30
N SER A 158 -14.99 -4.29 2.59
CA SER A 158 -14.16 -4.95 3.58
C SER A 158 -14.16 -6.46 3.34
N LEU A 159 -12.97 -7.03 3.10
CA LEU A 159 -12.74 -8.47 3.06
C LEU A 159 -11.93 -8.86 4.31
N ASN A 160 -12.31 -9.96 4.96
CA ASN A 160 -11.59 -10.49 6.11
C ASN A 160 -10.82 -11.76 5.71
N PRO A 161 -9.48 -11.75 5.66
CA PRO A 161 -8.69 -12.93 5.29
C PRO A 161 -8.62 -13.98 6.40
N ALA A 162 -8.98 -13.64 7.64
CA ALA A 162 -8.86 -14.51 8.82
C ALA A 162 -10.18 -15.23 9.20
N THR A 163 -11.29 -14.97 8.51
CA THR A 163 -12.52 -15.79 8.62
C THR A 163 -12.39 -17.10 7.86
N SER A 164 -12.98 -18.19 8.37
CA SER A 164 -12.97 -19.55 7.80
C SER A 164 -13.35 -19.65 6.31
N ASP A 165 -14.07 -18.65 5.79
CA ASP A 165 -14.44 -18.52 4.38
C ASP A 165 -13.21 -18.41 3.45
N SER A 166 -12.04 -17.96 3.93
CA SER A 166 -10.80 -17.90 3.14
C SER A 166 -10.14 -19.27 2.96
N GLU A 167 -10.29 -20.20 3.91
CA GLU A 167 -9.93 -21.61 3.72
C GLU A 167 -10.94 -22.36 2.81
N THR A 168 -12.08 -21.71 2.50
CA THR A 168 -13.15 -22.27 1.66
C THR A 168 -13.25 -21.62 0.27
N PHE A 169 -12.59 -20.48 0.04
CA PHE A 169 -12.66 -19.77 -1.24
C PHE A 169 -11.78 -20.43 -2.30
N THR A 170 -12.42 -21.18 -3.20
CA THR A 170 -11.79 -21.61 -4.45
C THR A 170 -12.02 -20.54 -5.53
N PRO A 171 -10.96 -19.97 -6.14
CA PRO A 171 -11.11 -19.08 -7.28
C PRO A 171 -11.89 -19.79 -8.42
N PRO A 172 -12.87 -19.12 -9.06
CA PRO A 172 -13.58 -19.71 -10.18
C PRO A 172 -12.59 -20.02 -11.31
N PHE A 173 -12.75 -21.17 -11.96
CA PHE A 173 -11.87 -21.57 -13.06
C PHE A 173 -12.69 -21.86 -14.32
N HIS A 174 -12.56 -20.97 -15.30
CA HIS A 174 -13.15 -21.15 -16.62
C HIS A 174 -12.08 -21.69 -17.57
N GLN A 175 -12.32 -22.88 -18.14
CA GLN A 175 -11.42 -23.50 -19.13
C GLN A 175 -11.23 -22.57 -20.34
N LYS A 176 -9.97 -22.46 -20.80
CA LYS A 176 -9.54 -21.64 -21.93
C LYS A 176 -8.53 -22.43 -22.75
N THR A 177 -8.46 -22.18 -24.05
CA THR A 177 -7.41 -22.78 -24.89
C THR A 177 -6.05 -22.15 -24.58
N PRO A 178 -4.92 -22.84 -24.85
CA PRO A 178 -3.58 -22.27 -24.70
C PRO A 178 -3.41 -20.96 -25.50
N ASP A 179 -4.04 -20.86 -26.67
CA ASP A 179 -3.98 -19.66 -27.51
C ASP A 179 -4.76 -18.48 -26.88
N GLN A 180 -5.91 -18.74 -26.25
CA GLN A 180 -6.66 -17.73 -25.49
C GLN A 180 -5.86 -17.24 -24.28
N LEU A 181 -5.26 -18.15 -23.51
CA LEU A 181 -4.39 -17.82 -22.38
C LEU A 181 -3.17 -16.99 -22.81
N THR A 182 -2.57 -17.32 -23.95
CA THR A 182 -1.42 -16.60 -24.51
C THR A 182 -1.82 -15.18 -24.94
N ARG A 183 -2.94 -15.02 -25.64
CA ARG A 183 -3.49 -13.68 -25.98
C ARG A 183 -3.84 -12.88 -24.74
N LEU A 184 -4.48 -13.50 -23.75
CA LEU A 184 -4.82 -12.85 -22.48
C LEU A 184 -3.57 -12.36 -21.73
N LYS A 185 -2.56 -13.23 -21.52
CA LYS A 185 -1.33 -12.83 -20.81
C LYS A 185 -0.60 -11.69 -21.53
N ALA A 186 -0.63 -11.65 -22.86
CA ALA A 186 -0.09 -10.54 -23.65
C ALA A 186 -0.95 -9.25 -23.59
N SER A 187 -2.28 -9.37 -23.54
CA SER A 187 -3.21 -8.22 -23.46
C SER A 187 -3.20 -7.55 -22.08
N VAL A 188 -2.90 -8.34 -21.05
CA VAL A 188 -2.99 -7.96 -19.63
C VAL A 188 -1.64 -7.53 -19.05
N SER A 189 -0.51 -7.95 -19.63
CA SER A 189 0.84 -7.61 -19.13
C SER A 189 1.16 -6.11 -19.12
N GLY A 190 0.54 -5.33 -20.01
CA GLY A 190 0.66 -3.86 -20.02
C GLY A 190 -0.14 -3.14 -18.95
N ASN A 191 -0.96 -3.85 -18.15
CA ASN A 191 -1.83 -3.27 -17.14
C ASN A 191 -1.14 -3.22 -15.76
N PHE A 192 -1.18 -2.06 -15.10
CA PHE A 192 -0.49 -1.82 -13.83
C PHE A 192 -0.96 -2.73 -12.68
N LEU A 193 -2.21 -3.21 -12.72
CA LEU A 193 -2.79 -4.14 -11.73
C LEU A 193 -2.22 -5.56 -11.84
N PHE A 194 -1.62 -5.90 -12.98
CA PHE A 194 -1.19 -7.26 -13.32
C PHE A 194 0.33 -7.38 -13.48
N SER A 195 1.04 -6.28 -13.69
CA SER A 195 2.50 -6.24 -13.85
C SER A 195 3.30 -6.60 -12.59
N HIS A 196 2.65 -6.63 -11.42
CA HIS A 196 3.25 -6.96 -10.11
C HIS A 196 2.75 -8.30 -9.55
N LEU A 197 2.06 -9.12 -10.35
CA LEU A 197 1.59 -10.45 -9.94
C LEU A 197 2.65 -11.50 -10.23
N ASP A 198 2.85 -12.43 -9.30
CA ASP A 198 3.61 -13.66 -9.57
C ASP A 198 2.84 -14.59 -10.53
N ASP A 199 3.53 -15.59 -11.10
CA ASP A 199 2.93 -16.47 -12.10
C ASP A 199 1.76 -17.31 -11.57
N ASP A 200 1.72 -17.61 -10.26
CA ASP A 200 0.60 -18.33 -9.64
C ASP A 200 -0.63 -17.42 -9.52
N GLN A 201 -0.44 -16.17 -9.09
CA GLN A 201 -1.50 -15.14 -9.08
C GLN A 201 -1.99 -14.79 -10.48
N ALA A 202 -1.09 -14.59 -11.43
CA ALA A 202 -1.46 -14.38 -12.82
C ALA A 202 -2.27 -15.57 -13.35
N SER A 203 -1.89 -16.81 -13.04
CA SER A 203 -2.62 -18.01 -13.46
C SER A 203 -4.00 -18.14 -12.81
N GLN A 204 -4.14 -17.83 -11.52
CA GLN A 204 -5.43 -17.83 -10.82
C GLN A 204 -6.39 -16.77 -11.38
N VAL A 205 -5.92 -15.53 -11.58
CA VAL A 205 -6.75 -14.45 -12.15
C VAL A 205 -7.09 -14.70 -13.63
N LEU A 206 -6.16 -15.24 -14.41
CA LEU A 206 -6.43 -15.69 -15.79
C LEU A 206 -7.38 -16.90 -15.85
N GLY A 207 -7.43 -17.74 -14.81
CA GLY A 207 -8.46 -18.75 -14.62
C GLY A 207 -9.86 -18.16 -14.37
N ALA A 208 -9.93 -17.14 -13.51
CA ALA A 208 -11.16 -16.48 -13.07
C ALA A 208 -11.87 -15.61 -14.12
N LEU A 209 -11.16 -15.12 -15.13
CA LEU A 209 -11.77 -14.43 -16.28
C LEU A 209 -12.79 -15.35 -16.99
N HIS A 210 -14.06 -14.93 -17.10
CA HIS A 210 -15.11 -15.67 -17.81
C HIS A 210 -15.46 -15.04 -19.16
N GLU A 211 -15.92 -15.83 -20.12
CA GLU A 211 -16.30 -15.33 -21.44
C GLU A 211 -17.68 -14.65 -21.39
N LYS A 212 -17.77 -13.45 -21.96
CA LYS A 212 -18.99 -12.64 -22.08
C LYS A 212 -19.22 -12.28 -23.55
N PRO A 213 -19.99 -13.09 -24.31
CA PRO A 213 -20.30 -12.81 -25.70
C PRO A 213 -21.29 -11.64 -25.82
N ILE A 214 -21.05 -10.77 -26.80
CA ILE A 214 -21.87 -9.59 -27.11
C ILE A 214 -22.48 -9.80 -28.51
N PRO A 215 -23.75 -10.28 -28.61
CA PRO A 215 -24.30 -10.84 -29.85
C PRO A 215 -24.60 -9.81 -30.96
N SER A 216 -24.61 -8.52 -30.65
CA SER A 216 -24.91 -7.46 -31.62
C SER A 216 -24.17 -6.15 -31.31
N LYS A 217 -24.13 -5.26 -32.31
CA LYS A 217 -23.68 -3.87 -32.15
C LYS A 217 -24.72 -3.04 -31.39
N GLY A 218 -24.27 -1.97 -30.73
CA GLY A 218 -25.11 -1.06 -29.94
C GLY A 218 -25.39 -1.54 -28.51
N ILE A 219 -24.78 -2.64 -28.07
CA ILE A 219 -24.92 -3.12 -26.69
C ILE A 219 -23.98 -2.31 -25.79
N LYS A 220 -24.55 -1.57 -24.83
CA LYS A 220 -23.79 -0.92 -23.76
C LYS A 220 -23.27 -1.99 -22.79
N VAL A 221 -21.95 -2.13 -22.69
CA VAL A 221 -21.25 -3.03 -21.75
C VAL A 221 -21.02 -2.35 -20.40
N ILE A 222 -20.77 -1.05 -20.45
CA ILE A 222 -20.62 -0.15 -19.31
C ILE A 222 -21.43 1.11 -19.62
N GLN A 223 -22.06 1.70 -18.62
CA GLN A 223 -22.72 3.00 -18.69
C GLN A 223 -22.07 3.96 -17.69
N GLN A 224 -21.93 5.23 -18.07
CA GLN A 224 -21.34 6.27 -17.22
C GLN A 224 -22.23 6.60 -16.02
N GLY A 225 -21.63 6.70 -14.84
CA GLY A 225 -22.32 6.94 -13.56
C GLY A 225 -22.77 5.66 -12.83
N ASP A 226 -22.90 4.53 -13.53
CA ASP A 226 -23.22 3.23 -12.91
C ASP A 226 -22.09 2.76 -11.98
N VAL A 227 -22.41 1.88 -11.03
CA VAL A 227 -21.42 1.22 -10.16
C VAL A 227 -20.56 0.27 -10.99
N GLY A 228 -19.24 0.31 -10.79
CA GLY A 228 -18.29 -0.44 -11.61
C GLY A 228 -17.69 -1.65 -10.92
N ASP A 229 -18.29 -2.83 -11.08
CA ASP A 229 -17.85 -4.06 -10.37
C ASP A 229 -17.00 -5.03 -11.21
N TYR A 230 -16.83 -4.76 -12.52
CA TYR A 230 -16.12 -5.64 -13.45
C TYR A 230 -15.00 -4.94 -14.24
N PHE A 231 -13.92 -5.65 -14.49
CA PHE A 231 -12.91 -5.38 -15.53
C PHE A 231 -13.21 -6.20 -16.78
N TYR A 232 -12.88 -5.67 -17.96
CA TYR A 232 -13.09 -6.35 -19.24
C TYR A 232 -11.84 -6.28 -20.15
N VAL A 233 -11.56 -7.39 -20.84
CA VAL A 233 -10.52 -7.50 -21.88
C VAL A 233 -11.19 -7.91 -23.19
N VAL A 234 -10.82 -7.30 -24.31
CA VAL A 234 -11.40 -7.61 -25.63
C VAL A 234 -10.69 -8.80 -26.26
N GLU A 235 -11.39 -9.93 -26.39
CA GLU A 235 -10.90 -11.09 -27.13
C GLU A 235 -11.06 -10.87 -28.64
N ARG A 236 -12.24 -10.40 -29.06
CA ARG A 236 -12.59 -10.14 -30.46
C ARG A 236 -13.57 -8.98 -30.60
N GLY A 237 -13.45 -8.24 -31.70
CA GLY A 237 -14.33 -7.13 -32.07
C GLY A 237 -13.83 -5.77 -31.60
N SER A 238 -14.74 -4.80 -31.56
CA SER A 238 -14.43 -3.39 -31.26
C SER A 238 -15.54 -2.70 -30.46
N PHE A 239 -15.10 -1.81 -29.57
CA PHE A 239 -15.95 -1.10 -28.61
C PHE A 239 -15.64 0.40 -28.63
N ASP A 240 -16.68 1.21 -28.80
CA ASP A 240 -16.58 2.67 -28.77
C ASP A 240 -16.81 3.20 -27.35
N ILE A 241 -15.93 4.12 -26.92
CA ILE A 241 -16.01 4.79 -25.62
C ILE A 241 -16.60 6.18 -25.82
N TYR A 242 -17.65 6.48 -25.05
CA TYR A 242 -18.35 7.77 -25.03
C TYR A 242 -18.30 8.38 -23.63
N LEU A 243 -18.08 9.69 -23.56
CA LEU A 243 -18.04 10.45 -22.31
C LEU A 243 -18.95 11.66 -22.40
N ASN A 244 -19.95 11.71 -21.51
CA ASN A 244 -20.82 12.87 -21.33
C ASN A 244 -20.17 13.85 -20.33
N PRO A 245 -19.93 15.13 -20.73
CA PRO A 245 -19.36 16.15 -19.85
C PRO A 245 -20.15 16.44 -18.56
N SER A 246 -21.45 16.14 -18.50
CA SER A 246 -22.26 16.35 -17.28
C SER A 246 -22.03 15.28 -16.20
N GLY A 247 -21.24 14.24 -16.49
CA GLY A 247 -20.90 13.18 -15.54
C GLY A 247 -21.97 12.08 -15.40
N LYS A 248 -23.11 12.20 -16.08
CA LYS A 248 -24.23 11.25 -16.05
C LYS A 248 -24.74 10.96 -17.47
N LEU A 249 -25.48 9.87 -17.65
CA LEU A 249 -26.23 9.64 -18.87
C LEU A 249 -27.51 10.50 -18.86
N GLU A 250 -27.77 11.21 -19.95
CA GLU A 250 -28.99 12.02 -20.14
C GLU A 250 -29.93 11.38 -21.17
N ALA A 251 -31.22 11.76 -21.11
CA ALA A 251 -32.25 11.20 -21.99
C ALA A 251 -32.37 12.01 -23.30
N GLY A 252 -31.67 11.57 -24.33
CA GLY A 252 -31.71 12.18 -25.67
C GLY A 252 -30.73 11.53 -26.64
N ALA A 253 -30.64 12.04 -27.87
CA ALA A 253 -29.64 11.60 -28.84
C ALA A 253 -28.21 11.96 -28.38
N ASP A 254 -28.04 13.17 -27.85
CA ASP A 254 -26.75 13.71 -27.39
C ASP A 254 -26.34 13.19 -25.99
N GLY A 255 -27.27 12.61 -25.24
CA GLY A 255 -27.06 12.20 -23.84
C GLY A 255 -26.06 11.07 -23.61
N LEU A 256 -25.60 10.42 -24.69
CA LEU A 256 -24.48 9.48 -24.69
C LEU A 256 -23.11 10.17 -24.52
N GLY A 257 -23.02 11.46 -24.86
CA GLY A 257 -21.78 12.23 -24.86
C GLY A 257 -20.90 12.02 -26.10
N ASN A 258 -19.72 12.63 -26.06
CA ASN A 258 -18.77 12.59 -27.19
C ASN A 258 -18.03 11.26 -27.23
N LYS A 259 -17.82 10.71 -28.44
CA LYS A 259 -16.93 9.55 -28.64
C LYS A 259 -15.48 9.99 -28.39
N VAL A 260 -14.86 9.43 -27.36
CA VAL A 260 -13.47 9.74 -26.95
C VAL A 260 -12.44 8.71 -27.45
N GLY A 261 -12.88 7.54 -27.90
CA GLY A 261 -11.98 6.53 -28.46
C GLY A 261 -12.69 5.25 -28.91
N THR A 262 -11.91 4.29 -29.40
CA THR A 262 -12.32 2.92 -29.74
C THR A 262 -11.26 1.95 -29.20
N VAL A 263 -11.70 0.85 -28.60
CA VAL A 263 -10.86 -0.25 -28.10
C VAL A 263 -11.14 -1.49 -28.94
N GLY A 264 -10.10 -2.06 -29.54
CA GLY A 264 -10.16 -3.31 -30.29
C GLY A 264 -9.60 -4.51 -29.52
N SER A 265 -9.60 -5.68 -30.16
CA SER A 265 -8.98 -6.93 -29.68
C SER A 265 -7.60 -6.70 -29.03
N GLY A 266 -7.38 -7.27 -27.86
CA GLY A 266 -6.19 -7.10 -27.03
C GLY A 266 -6.19 -5.86 -26.13
N GLY A 267 -7.09 -4.91 -26.35
CA GLY A 267 -7.33 -3.80 -25.42
C GLY A 267 -8.16 -4.23 -24.20
N SER A 268 -8.13 -3.42 -23.14
CA SER A 268 -8.92 -3.65 -21.93
C SER A 268 -9.53 -2.34 -21.41
N PHE A 269 -10.57 -2.43 -20.59
CA PHE A 269 -11.25 -1.27 -20.02
C PHE A 269 -11.93 -1.55 -18.68
N GLY A 270 -12.08 -0.49 -17.88
CA GLY A 270 -12.78 -0.52 -16.59
C GLY A 270 -11.95 -1.00 -15.41
N GLU A 271 -10.62 -1.13 -15.54
CA GLU A 271 -9.66 -1.63 -14.54
C GLU A 271 -9.83 -1.06 -13.12
N LEU A 272 -10.12 0.24 -13.00
CA LEU A 272 -10.28 0.92 -11.69
C LEU A 272 -11.40 0.31 -10.83
N ALA A 273 -12.36 -0.39 -11.45
CA ALA A 273 -13.39 -1.20 -10.78
C ALA A 273 -12.83 -2.23 -9.80
N LEU A 274 -11.64 -2.77 -10.09
CA LEU A 274 -11.00 -3.81 -9.28
C LEU A 274 -10.37 -3.23 -7.99
N MET A 275 -9.99 -1.94 -8.00
CA MET A 275 -9.35 -1.30 -6.86
C MET A 275 -10.38 -0.83 -5.81
N TYR A 276 -11.39 -0.09 -6.24
CA TYR A 276 -12.33 0.60 -5.36
C TYR A 276 -13.74 0.70 -5.95
N ASN A 277 -14.72 0.97 -5.09
CA ASN A 277 -16.11 1.12 -5.48
C ASN A 277 -16.37 2.57 -5.97
N ALA A 278 -16.10 2.82 -7.26
CA ALA A 278 -16.29 4.10 -7.91
C ALA A 278 -17.32 4.03 -9.06
N PRO A 279 -18.05 5.13 -9.34
CA PRO A 279 -18.84 5.27 -10.55
C PRO A 279 -17.99 5.15 -11.82
N ARG A 280 -18.57 4.59 -12.87
CA ARG A 280 -17.94 4.46 -14.19
C ARG A 280 -17.78 5.84 -14.84
N ALA A 281 -16.55 6.18 -15.22
CA ALA A 281 -16.22 7.49 -15.80
C ALA A 281 -16.68 7.69 -17.27
N ALA A 282 -17.03 6.61 -17.98
CA ALA A 282 -17.44 6.64 -19.39
C ALA A 282 -18.41 5.49 -19.71
N THR A 283 -19.17 5.65 -20.80
CA THR A 283 -20.03 4.61 -21.39
C THR A 283 -19.23 3.84 -22.45
N VAL A 284 -19.34 2.52 -22.49
CA VAL A 284 -18.64 1.65 -23.48
C VAL A 284 -19.66 0.79 -24.21
N MET A 285 -19.67 0.84 -25.53
CA MET A 285 -20.69 0.23 -26.39
C MET A 285 -20.08 -0.58 -27.53
N SER A 286 -20.66 -1.73 -27.89
CA SER A 286 -20.16 -2.55 -29.00
C SER A 286 -20.40 -1.89 -30.36
N SER A 287 -19.38 -1.88 -31.21
CA SER A 287 -19.48 -1.42 -32.61
C SER A 287 -19.88 -2.57 -33.56
N GLU A 288 -19.61 -3.81 -33.16
CA GLU A 288 -19.87 -5.05 -33.89
C GLU A 288 -20.15 -6.22 -32.91
N PRO A 289 -20.67 -7.39 -33.37
CA PRO A 289 -20.73 -8.59 -32.55
C PRO A 289 -19.33 -8.98 -32.06
N SER A 290 -19.16 -9.11 -30.75
CA SER A 290 -17.85 -9.09 -30.09
C SER A 290 -17.76 -10.10 -28.94
N THR A 291 -16.54 -10.45 -28.51
CA THR A 291 -16.28 -11.29 -27.33
C THR A 291 -15.42 -10.55 -26.34
N LEU A 292 -15.86 -10.52 -25.08
CA LEU A 292 -15.11 -10.01 -23.94
C LEU A 292 -14.72 -11.15 -22.99
N TRP A 293 -13.60 -11.00 -22.31
CA TRP A 293 -13.36 -11.63 -21.02
C TRP A 293 -13.77 -10.67 -19.91
N ALA A 294 -14.38 -11.18 -18.84
CA ALA A 294 -14.87 -10.40 -17.71
C ALA A 294 -14.36 -10.96 -16.38
N LEU A 295 -13.97 -10.08 -15.47
CA LEU A 295 -13.47 -10.39 -14.13
C LEU A 295 -14.11 -9.45 -13.12
N ASP A 296 -14.61 -9.96 -12.01
CA ASP A 296 -15.23 -9.14 -10.96
C ASP A 296 -14.23 -8.67 -9.88
N ARG A 297 -14.57 -7.55 -9.23
CA ARG A 297 -13.80 -6.93 -8.14
C ARG A 297 -13.55 -7.90 -6.98
N VAL A 298 -14.55 -8.68 -6.58
CA VAL A 298 -14.51 -9.49 -5.35
C VAL A 298 -13.55 -10.65 -5.53
N THR A 299 -13.68 -11.39 -6.63
CA THR A 299 -12.77 -12.48 -7.01
C THR A 299 -11.34 -12.00 -7.15
N PHE A 300 -11.10 -10.88 -7.86
CA PHE A 300 -9.75 -10.32 -8.00
C PHE A 300 -9.14 -9.97 -6.64
N ARG A 301 -9.86 -9.20 -5.81
CA ARG A 301 -9.37 -8.81 -4.47
C ARG A 301 -9.16 -10.00 -3.54
N ARG A 302 -10.04 -11.01 -3.58
CA ARG A 302 -9.88 -12.26 -2.82
C ARG A 302 -8.63 -13.02 -3.23
N ILE A 303 -8.44 -13.28 -4.53
CA ILE A 303 -7.23 -13.96 -5.04
C ILE A 303 -5.95 -13.29 -4.50
N LEU A 304 -5.85 -11.96 -4.59
CA LEU A 304 -4.69 -11.21 -4.10
C LEU A 304 -4.54 -11.19 -2.57
N MET A 305 -5.66 -11.18 -1.82
CA MET A 305 -5.62 -11.17 -0.36
C MET A 305 -5.34 -12.55 0.23
N ASP A 306 -5.98 -13.59 -0.31
CA ASP A 306 -5.83 -14.97 0.15
C ASP A 306 -4.41 -15.49 -0.15
N SER A 307 -3.83 -15.14 -1.29
CA SER A 307 -2.44 -15.50 -1.62
C SER A 307 -1.41 -14.74 -0.77
N ALA A 308 -1.60 -13.44 -0.55
CA ALA A 308 -0.76 -12.66 0.36
C ALA A 308 -0.84 -13.19 1.80
N PHE A 309 -2.04 -13.56 2.26
CA PHE A 309 -2.26 -14.15 3.58
C PHE A 309 -1.68 -15.57 3.70
N GLN A 310 -1.85 -16.44 2.69
CA GLN A 310 -1.24 -17.77 2.65
C GLN A 310 0.29 -17.68 2.64
N ARG A 311 0.87 -16.75 1.85
CA ARG A 311 2.32 -16.47 1.82
C ARG A 311 2.82 -15.96 3.17
N ARG A 312 2.09 -15.05 3.82
CA ARG A 312 2.40 -14.56 5.16
C ARG A 312 2.38 -15.69 6.20
N ARG A 313 1.33 -16.52 6.21
CA ARG A 313 1.16 -17.67 7.13
C ARG A 313 2.22 -18.75 6.91
N LEU A 314 2.63 -19.00 5.66
CA LEU A 314 3.76 -19.86 5.32
C LEU A 314 5.07 -19.31 5.88
N TYR A 315 5.34 -18.01 5.67
CA TYR A 315 6.56 -17.39 6.20
C TYR A 315 6.57 -17.29 7.72
N GLU A 316 5.47 -16.91 8.37
CA GLU A 316 5.39 -16.84 9.84
C GLU A 316 5.62 -18.20 10.50
N GLY A 317 5.04 -19.28 9.94
CA GLY A 317 5.29 -20.65 10.40
C GLY A 317 6.72 -21.13 10.14
N PHE A 318 7.30 -20.81 8.97
CA PHE A 318 8.70 -21.11 8.68
C PHE A 318 9.67 -20.36 9.61
N LEU A 319 9.44 -19.07 9.84
CA LEU A 319 10.28 -18.24 10.71
C LEU A 319 10.13 -18.62 12.20
N GLU A 320 9.05 -19.30 12.59
CA GLU A 320 8.90 -19.92 13.91
C GLU A 320 9.70 -21.24 14.05
N GLU A 321 9.89 -22.00 12.97
CA GLU A 321 10.79 -23.17 12.96
C GLU A 321 12.29 -22.77 13.02
N VAL A 322 12.66 -21.57 12.53
CA VAL A 322 14.06 -21.12 12.46
C VAL A 322 14.62 -20.81 13.87
N PRO A 323 15.59 -21.58 14.39
CA PRO A 323 16.02 -21.44 15.79
C PRO A 323 16.62 -20.08 16.13
N LEU A 324 17.24 -19.41 15.16
CA LEU A 324 17.79 -18.05 15.31
C LEU A 324 16.71 -17.02 15.66
N LEU A 325 15.51 -17.18 15.12
CA LEU A 325 14.41 -16.21 15.20
C LEU A 325 13.40 -16.55 16.31
N SER A 326 13.62 -17.65 17.04
CA SER A 326 12.82 -18.08 18.20
C SER A 326 12.72 -17.06 19.33
N SER A 327 13.64 -16.09 19.37
CA SER A 327 13.65 -14.98 20.34
C SER A 327 12.75 -13.79 19.95
N LEU A 328 12.27 -13.74 18.70
CA LEU A 328 11.42 -12.65 18.20
C LEU A 328 9.94 -12.89 18.53
N THR A 329 9.26 -11.80 18.89
CA THR A 329 7.79 -11.80 19.06
C THR A 329 7.08 -12.11 17.74
N PRO A 330 5.83 -12.61 17.78
CA PRO A 330 5.04 -12.83 16.57
C PRO A 330 4.92 -11.58 15.68
N TYR A 331 4.84 -10.39 16.28
CA TYR A 331 4.75 -9.12 15.55
C TYR A 331 6.04 -8.78 14.78
N GLU A 332 7.22 -9.00 15.38
CA GLU A 332 8.50 -8.85 14.69
C GLU A 332 8.69 -9.88 13.57
N ARG A 333 8.36 -11.15 13.82
CA ARG A 333 8.36 -12.19 12.76
C ARG A 333 7.41 -11.85 11.63
N SER A 334 6.26 -11.24 11.93
CA SER A 334 5.30 -10.74 10.95
C SER A 334 5.83 -9.57 10.12
N LYS A 335 6.55 -8.60 10.73
CA LYS A 335 7.27 -7.54 10.01
C LYS A 335 8.34 -8.10 9.06
N ILE A 336 9.03 -9.18 9.45
CA ILE A 336 10.04 -9.85 8.62
C ILE A 336 9.36 -10.62 7.47
N ALA A 337 8.28 -11.33 7.73
CA ALA A 337 7.53 -12.08 6.71
C ALA A 337 7.04 -11.19 5.55
N ASP A 338 6.64 -9.94 5.83
CA ASP A 338 6.28 -8.94 4.81
C ASP A 338 7.45 -8.43 3.96
N ALA A 339 8.69 -8.60 4.44
CA ALA A 339 9.90 -8.07 3.80
C ALA A 339 10.75 -9.15 3.08
N LEU A 340 10.31 -10.41 3.07
CA LEU A 340 11.04 -11.52 2.45
C LEU A 340 10.64 -11.76 1.00
N GLU A 341 11.64 -11.80 0.12
CA GLU A 341 11.49 -12.20 -1.28
C GLU A 341 11.78 -13.70 -1.46
N THR A 342 10.90 -14.43 -2.13
CA THR A 342 11.21 -15.79 -2.60
C THR A 342 12.22 -15.74 -3.75
N ARG A 343 13.31 -16.50 -3.67
CA ARG A 343 14.21 -16.77 -4.81
C ARG A 343 14.42 -18.28 -4.97
N LYS A 344 14.40 -18.77 -6.20
CA LYS A 344 14.61 -20.20 -6.55
C LYS A 344 15.89 -20.33 -7.37
N TYR A 345 16.70 -21.34 -7.08
CA TYR A 345 17.94 -21.63 -7.83
C TYR A 345 18.01 -23.13 -8.16
N PRO A 346 18.33 -23.52 -9.41
CA PRO A 346 18.52 -24.93 -9.78
C PRO A 346 19.84 -25.48 -9.20
N PRO A 347 20.04 -26.82 -9.19
CA PRO A 347 21.29 -27.44 -8.72
C PRO A 347 22.55 -26.89 -9.41
N GLY A 348 23.65 -26.77 -8.67
CA GLY A 348 24.95 -26.34 -9.18
C GLY A 348 25.09 -24.82 -9.38
N THR A 349 24.15 -24.02 -8.87
CA THR A 349 24.16 -22.56 -9.03
C THR A 349 24.88 -21.88 -7.87
N THR A 350 25.85 -21.02 -8.14
CA THR A 350 26.46 -20.14 -7.14
C THR A 350 25.46 -19.06 -6.73
N ILE A 351 25.05 -19.06 -5.45
CA ILE A 351 24.04 -18.16 -4.87
C ILE A 351 24.71 -16.88 -4.37
N ILE A 352 25.85 -17.03 -3.68
CA ILE A 352 26.79 -15.94 -3.37
C ILE A 352 28.20 -16.39 -3.73
N GLN A 353 29.02 -15.45 -4.18
CA GLN A 353 30.39 -15.68 -4.61
C GLN A 353 31.37 -14.99 -3.65
N GLU A 354 32.41 -15.69 -3.22
CA GLU A 354 33.49 -15.15 -2.40
C GLU A 354 34.18 -13.96 -3.08
N GLY A 355 34.32 -12.87 -2.33
CA GLY A 355 34.91 -11.60 -2.77
C GLY A 355 33.91 -10.53 -3.22
N ASP A 356 32.64 -10.90 -3.48
CA ASP A 356 31.60 -9.94 -3.89
C ASP A 356 31.12 -9.06 -2.73
N VAL A 357 30.53 -7.90 -3.03
CA VAL A 357 29.85 -7.06 -2.03
C VAL A 357 28.50 -7.70 -1.65
N GLY A 358 28.26 -7.89 -0.35
CA GLY A 358 27.09 -8.61 0.13
C GLY A 358 25.93 -7.73 0.57
N GLU A 359 24.96 -7.50 -0.32
CA GLU A 359 23.79 -6.64 -0.07
C GLU A 359 22.50 -7.40 0.30
N SER A 360 22.59 -8.71 0.55
CA SER A 360 21.45 -9.56 0.92
C SER A 360 21.79 -10.68 1.90
N PHE A 361 20.80 -11.02 2.73
CA PHE A 361 20.74 -12.15 3.67
C PHE A 361 19.77 -13.21 3.13
N TYR A 362 20.04 -14.48 3.41
CA TYR A 362 19.25 -15.61 2.92
C TYR A 362 18.93 -16.60 4.04
N ILE A 363 17.70 -17.12 4.05
CA ILE A 363 17.27 -18.27 4.85
C ILE A 363 16.81 -19.37 3.89
N LEU A 364 17.22 -20.61 4.12
CA LEU A 364 16.95 -21.76 3.25
C LEU A 364 15.58 -22.37 3.59
N GLU A 365 14.57 -22.17 2.75
CA GLU A 365 13.22 -22.73 2.92
C GLU A 365 13.13 -24.21 2.54
N SER A 366 13.85 -24.61 1.48
CA SER A 366 13.90 -25.99 1.02
C SER A 366 15.15 -26.27 0.17
N GLY A 367 15.57 -27.54 0.19
CA GLY A 367 16.77 -28.04 -0.50
C GLY A 367 18.03 -28.02 0.38
N GLU A 368 19.17 -28.27 -0.26
CA GLU A 368 20.50 -28.26 0.36
C GLU A 368 21.45 -27.31 -0.40
N ALA A 369 22.34 -26.64 0.34
CA ALA A 369 23.42 -25.82 -0.20
C ALA A 369 24.77 -26.11 0.49
N GLU A 370 25.88 -25.85 -0.20
CA GLU A 370 27.24 -26.14 0.26
C GLU A 370 28.13 -24.87 0.21
N VAL A 371 28.98 -24.72 1.21
CA VAL A 371 29.90 -23.59 1.36
C VAL A 371 31.30 -23.95 0.88
N PHE A 372 31.88 -23.14 0.01
CA PHE A 372 33.23 -23.30 -0.52
C PHE A 372 34.08 -22.06 -0.27
N ILE A 373 35.35 -22.25 0.07
CA ILE A 373 36.33 -21.18 0.30
C ILE A 373 37.53 -21.43 -0.62
N ARG A 374 38.02 -20.38 -1.26
CA ARG A 374 39.15 -20.43 -2.22
C ARG A 374 40.40 -20.98 -1.55
N GLY A 375 40.94 -22.05 -2.13
CA GLY A 375 42.06 -22.82 -1.56
C GLY A 375 41.65 -24.00 -0.68
N VAL A 376 40.35 -24.29 -0.55
CA VAL A 376 39.81 -25.49 0.11
C VAL A 376 38.97 -26.28 -0.89
N ASP A 377 39.48 -27.42 -1.35
CA ASP A 377 38.83 -28.28 -2.37
C ASP A 377 37.58 -29.03 -1.87
N GLN A 378 37.21 -28.89 -0.60
CA GLN A 378 36.07 -29.57 0.02
C GLN A 378 35.07 -28.56 0.59
N ALA A 379 33.78 -28.93 0.58
CA ALA A 379 32.72 -28.12 1.17
C ALA A 379 32.94 -27.95 2.68
N VAL A 380 33.11 -26.70 3.12
CA VAL A 380 33.46 -26.32 4.50
C VAL A 380 32.26 -26.47 5.44
N ARG A 381 31.05 -26.25 4.93
CA ARG A 381 29.77 -26.43 5.65
C ARG A 381 28.66 -26.83 4.66
N ARG A 382 27.64 -27.52 5.16
CA ARG A 382 26.36 -27.75 4.50
C ARG A 382 25.25 -26.95 5.19
N TYR A 383 24.27 -26.52 4.41
CA TYR A 383 23.05 -25.86 4.88
C TYR A 383 21.82 -26.65 4.45
N ASN A 384 20.83 -26.71 5.35
CA ASN A 384 19.57 -27.44 5.23
C ASN A 384 18.38 -26.49 5.46
N LYS A 385 17.13 -26.97 5.39
CA LYS A 385 15.96 -26.16 5.77
C LYS A 385 16.16 -25.50 7.14
N GLY A 386 15.97 -24.18 7.19
CA GLY A 386 16.07 -23.37 8.41
C GLY A 386 17.49 -22.83 8.71
N ASP A 387 18.54 -23.30 8.03
CA ASP A 387 19.85 -22.63 8.04
C ASP A 387 19.78 -21.28 7.31
N TYR A 388 20.73 -20.40 7.61
CA TYR A 388 20.88 -19.07 7.02
C TYR A 388 22.32 -18.80 6.57
N PHE A 389 22.49 -17.84 5.67
CA PHE A 389 23.82 -17.35 5.24
C PHE A 389 23.77 -15.93 4.65
N GLY A 390 24.95 -15.31 4.55
CA GLY A 390 25.15 -13.98 3.96
C GLY A 390 25.08 -12.83 4.96
N GLU A 391 24.85 -13.12 6.24
CA GLU A 391 24.82 -12.18 7.36
C GLU A 391 26.17 -11.48 7.57
N LEU A 392 27.30 -12.18 7.44
CA LEU A 392 28.63 -11.65 7.78
C LEU A 392 28.99 -10.37 7.02
N ALA A 393 28.58 -10.29 5.75
CA ALA A 393 28.82 -9.12 4.90
C ALA A 393 28.00 -7.90 5.36
N LEU A 394 26.77 -8.12 5.86
CA LEU A 394 25.89 -7.07 6.37
C LEU A 394 26.29 -6.62 7.78
N LEU A 395 26.79 -7.55 8.58
CA LEU A 395 27.22 -7.32 9.96
C LEU A 395 28.56 -6.59 10.05
N ASN A 396 29.53 -6.95 9.21
CA ASN A 396 30.90 -6.44 9.28
C ASN A 396 31.23 -5.47 8.12
N ASP A 397 30.23 -5.08 7.31
CA ASP A 397 30.33 -4.25 6.09
C ASP A 397 31.51 -4.64 5.17
N ALA A 398 31.61 -5.95 4.92
CA ALA A 398 32.76 -6.60 4.30
C ALA A 398 32.35 -7.49 3.11
N PRO A 399 33.28 -7.82 2.20
CA PRO A 399 33.02 -8.77 1.11
C PRO A 399 32.57 -10.15 1.60
N ARG A 400 31.90 -10.92 0.74
CA ARG A 400 31.52 -12.32 1.01
C ARG A 400 32.76 -13.15 1.34
N ALA A 401 32.80 -13.70 2.56
CA ALA A 401 33.92 -14.51 3.06
C ALA A 401 34.00 -15.94 2.48
N ALA A 402 32.96 -16.39 1.76
CA ALA A 402 32.87 -17.70 1.13
C ALA A 402 31.88 -17.67 -0.04
N SER A 403 31.98 -18.62 -0.97
CA SER A 403 30.94 -18.92 -1.95
C SER A 403 29.93 -19.91 -1.35
N VAL A 404 28.67 -19.82 -1.77
CA VAL A 404 27.63 -20.82 -1.45
C VAL A 404 26.99 -21.28 -2.75
N VAL A 405 26.94 -22.60 -2.96
CA VAL A 405 26.44 -23.25 -4.18
C VAL A 405 25.24 -24.13 -3.82
N SER A 406 24.18 -24.09 -4.62
CA SER A 406 23.04 -25.00 -4.48
C SER A 406 23.43 -26.43 -4.83
N LYS A 407 23.12 -27.39 -3.96
CA LYS A 407 23.37 -28.83 -4.19
C LYS A 407 22.15 -29.51 -4.81
N THR A 408 20.95 -29.09 -4.42
CA THR A 408 19.67 -29.47 -5.03
C THR A 408 19.05 -28.25 -5.73
N GLU A 409 17.81 -28.37 -6.23
CA GLU A 409 16.98 -27.17 -6.35
C GLU A 409 16.78 -26.59 -4.94
N VAL A 410 16.93 -25.28 -4.79
CA VAL A 410 16.77 -24.59 -3.50
C VAL A 410 15.79 -23.44 -3.60
N LYS A 411 14.98 -23.26 -2.54
CA LYS A 411 14.12 -22.09 -2.33
C LYS A 411 14.68 -21.29 -1.16
N LEU A 412 14.93 -20.00 -1.37
CA LEU A 412 15.46 -19.08 -0.37
C LEU A 412 14.44 -17.97 -0.08
N ALA A 413 14.30 -17.65 1.20
CA ALA A 413 13.73 -16.38 1.64
C ALA A 413 14.87 -15.36 1.71
N THR A 414 14.76 -14.25 0.97
CA THR A 414 15.83 -13.26 0.80
C THR A 414 15.43 -11.92 1.45
N LEU A 415 16.35 -11.29 2.17
CA LEU A 415 16.16 -9.97 2.79
C LEU A 415 17.32 -9.03 2.39
N GLY A 416 17.00 -7.83 1.89
CA GLY A 416 17.99 -6.82 1.52
C GLY A 416 18.63 -6.11 2.74
N LYS A 417 19.82 -5.51 2.56
CA LYS A 417 20.61 -4.84 3.62
C LYS A 417 19.79 -3.90 4.53
N HIS A 418 18.98 -3.01 3.96
CA HIS A 418 18.13 -2.11 4.73
C HIS A 418 17.02 -2.84 5.53
N GLY A 419 16.45 -3.90 4.96
CA GLY A 419 15.46 -4.74 5.65
C GLY A 419 16.09 -5.51 6.82
N PHE A 420 17.28 -6.08 6.60
CA PHE A 420 18.07 -6.75 7.64
C PHE A 420 18.37 -5.79 8.80
N GLN A 421 18.94 -4.61 8.52
CA GLN A 421 19.29 -3.62 9.54
C GLN A 421 18.08 -3.11 10.33
N ARG A 422 16.92 -2.91 9.69
CA ARG A 422 15.72 -2.40 10.37
C ARG A 422 14.91 -3.47 11.11
N LEU A 423 14.95 -4.73 10.67
CA LEU A 423 14.03 -5.77 11.15
C LEU A 423 14.70 -6.89 11.96
N LEU A 424 16.03 -7.05 11.87
CA LEU A 424 16.77 -8.12 12.56
C LEU A 424 17.72 -7.61 13.66
N GLY A 425 17.65 -6.32 14.03
CA GLY A 425 18.41 -5.72 15.13
C GLY A 425 18.41 -6.54 16.44
N PRO A 426 17.27 -7.09 16.92
CA PRO A 426 17.24 -7.91 18.14
C PRO A 426 18.06 -9.22 18.04
N VAL A 427 18.14 -9.84 16.85
CA VAL A 427 18.90 -11.07 16.61
C VAL A 427 20.32 -10.81 16.08
N GLU A 428 20.66 -9.57 15.73
CA GLU A 428 22.00 -9.16 15.28
C GLU A 428 23.07 -9.55 16.30
N GLY A 429 22.79 -9.35 17.60
CA GLY A 429 23.66 -9.75 18.70
C GLY A 429 23.85 -11.26 18.84
N ILE A 430 22.92 -12.09 18.33
CA ILE A 430 23.06 -13.55 18.27
C ILE A 430 23.93 -13.94 17.08
N MET A 431 23.66 -13.38 15.90
CA MET A 431 24.46 -13.61 14.70
C MET A 431 25.94 -13.24 14.91
N ARG A 432 26.22 -12.09 15.54
CA ARG A 432 27.59 -11.62 15.84
C ARG A 432 28.37 -12.52 16.82
N ARG A 433 27.69 -13.31 17.65
CA ARG A 433 28.34 -14.32 18.54
C ARG A 433 28.70 -15.60 17.80
N ASN A 434 27.95 -15.93 16.76
CA ASN A 434 28.16 -17.11 15.91
C ASN A 434 29.10 -16.83 14.71
N ASP A 435 29.68 -15.63 14.63
CA ASP A 435 30.58 -15.18 13.56
C ASP A 435 31.88 -16.03 13.54
N PRO A 436 32.08 -16.91 12.53
CA PRO A 436 33.22 -17.81 12.50
C PRO A 436 34.56 -17.07 12.30
N SER A 437 34.55 -15.83 11.81
CA SER A 437 35.77 -15.02 11.71
C SER A 437 36.31 -14.59 13.08
N LYS A 438 35.43 -14.49 14.09
CA LYS A 438 35.79 -14.10 15.46
C LYS A 438 36.13 -15.30 16.36
N ALA A 439 35.65 -16.50 16.01
CA ALA A 439 36.01 -17.74 16.69
C ALA A 439 37.52 -18.03 16.68
N GLY A 440 38.27 -17.51 15.69
CA GLY A 440 39.73 -17.60 15.63
C GLY A 440 40.49 -16.66 16.58
N PHE A 441 39.81 -15.78 17.32
CA PHE A 441 40.42 -14.74 18.17
C PHE A 441 40.09 -14.90 19.67
N HIS A 442 40.07 -16.14 20.16
CA HIS A 442 40.07 -16.46 21.59
C HIS A 442 41.19 -17.46 21.94
N GLY A 443 42.42 -16.94 22.00
CA GLY A 443 43.38 -17.43 22.99
C GLY A 443 43.04 -16.82 24.36
N ASP A 444 43.13 -17.63 25.41
CA ASP A 444 43.16 -17.25 26.83
C ASP A 444 42.08 -16.26 27.34
N HIS A 445 40.86 -16.77 27.59
CA HIS A 445 40.52 -17.16 28.98
C HIS A 445 39.18 -17.91 29.07
N VAL A 446 39.23 -19.21 29.37
CA VAL A 446 38.11 -19.92 30.01
C VAL A 446 38.46 -20.02 31.48
N ASP A 447 37.76 -19.29 32.34
CA ASP A 447 37.89 -19.44 33.80
C ASP A 447 37.28 -20.79 34.23
N PRO A 448 38.07 -21.75 34.75
CA PRO A 448 37.58 -23.09 35.06
C PRO A 448 36.82 -23.18 36.40
N LEU A 449 36.67 -22.09 37.16
CA LEU A 449 36.13 -22.12 38.54
C LEU A 449 34.66 -21.69 38.70
N SER A 450 33.94 -21.39 37.62
CA SER A 450 32.51 -20.99 37.68
C SER A 450 31.51 -22.11 38.07
N LYS A 451 31.98 -23.32 38.42
CA LYS A 451 31.17 -24.42 38.96
C LYS A 451 31.45 -24.70 40.44
N ALA A 452 31.10 -23.75 41.33
CA ALA A 452 31.10 -23.98 42.77
C ALA A 452 30.20 -23.01 43.57
N THR A 453 28.87 -23.13 43.46
CA THR A 453 27.95 -22.96 44.60
C THR A 453 26.62 -23.67 44.34
#